data_AF-A0A410UG57-F1
#
_entry.id   AF-A0A410UG57-F1
#
_cell.length_a   1.000
_cell.length_b   1.000
_cell.length_c   1.000
_cell.angle_alpha   90.00
_cell.angle_beta   90.00
_cell.angle_gamma   90.00
#
_symmetry.space_group_name_H-M   'P 1'
#
loop_
_entity.id
_entity.type
_entity.pdbx_description
1 polymer ?
#
loop_
_entity_poly.entity_id
_entity_poly.type
_entity_poly.pdbx_seq_one_letter_code
_entity_poly.pdbx_strand_id
1 'polypeptide(L)'
;MITSQLARPITLYRANTPRYAYTPLSGAGAAKAGGRFNRPGIEALYLALELETAVAEYQQMLPHLPPLMLCSYVAELGPLVDVGVPLISVQKVTLRDFLYPFDYIGKI
;
A
#
# COMPACT_ATOMS: atom_id res chain seq x y z
N MET A 1 -18.52 16.70 4.12
CA MET A 1 -17.22 16.06 4.36
C MET A 1 -17.50 14.77 5.11
N ILE A 2 -17.49 13.62 4.43
CA ILE A 2 -17.69 12.33 5.09
C ILE A 2 -16.29 11.80 5.41
N THR A 3 -15.90 11.90 6.67
CA THR A 3 -14.71 11.21 7.18
C THR A 3 -15.14 9.81 7.58
N SER A 4 -14.77 8.79 6.80
CA SER A 4 -14.95 7.41 7.25
C SER A 4 -13.92 7.11 8.33
N GLN A 5 -14.40 6.73 9.52
CA GLN A 5 -13.53 6.20 10.56
C GLN A 5 -13.33 4.71 10.29
N LEU A 6 -12.16 4.35 9.79
CA LEU A 6 -11.72 2.97 9.73
C LEU A 6 -11.34 2.52 11.16
N ALA A 7 -11.66 1.26 11.49
CA ALA A 7 -11.25 0.65 12.76
C ALA A 7 -9.72 0.75 12.92
N ARG A 8 -9.22 0.91 14.15
CA ARG A 8 -7.79 1.05 14.43
C ARG A 8 -7.35 0.00 15.46
N PRO A 9 -6.23 -0.72 15.24
CA PRO A 9 -5.39 -0.77 14.04
C PRO A 9 -6.05 -1.49 12.85
N ILE A 10 -5.65 -1.16 11.62
CA ILE A 10 -6.19 -1.77 10.39
C ILE A 10 -5.10 -2.44 9.57
N THR A 11 -5.43 -3.60 8.99
CA THR A 11 -4.59 -4.28 8.00
C THR A 11 -4.85 -3.71 6.61
N LEU A 12 -3.77 -3.36 5.92
CA LEU A 12 -3.76 -2.79 4.58
C LEU A 12 -2.82 -3.57 3.69
N TYR A 13 -3.06 -3.57 2.39
CA TYR A 13 -2.27 -4.28 1.40
C TYR A 13 -1.66 -3.32 0.39
N ARG A 14 -0.41 -3.58 -0.01
CA ARG A 14 0.30 -2.85 -1.07
C ARG A 14 0.90 -3.82 -2.06
N ALA A 15 0.62 -3.60 -3.34
CA ALA A 15 1.35 -4.19 -4.44
C ALA A 15 2.46 -3.23 -4.90
N ASN A 16 3.71 -3.67 -4.74
CA ASN A 16 4.91 -2.90 -5.07
C ASN A 16 5.60 -3.46 -6.31
N THR A 17 6.13 -2.57 -7.15
CA THR A 17 7.09 -2.98 -8.17
C THR A 17 8.35 -3.53 -7.52
N PRO A 18 8.88 -4.69 -7.95
CA PRO A 18 10.03 -5.35 -7.32
C PRO A 18 11.26 -4.46 -7.15
N ARG A 19 11.44 -3.47 -8.03
CA ARG A 19 12.49 -2.44 -7.93
C ARG A 19 12.50 -1.71 -6.58
N TYR A 20 11.35 -1.52 -5.93
CA TYR A 20 11.23 -0.79 -4.65
C TYR A 20 11.09 -1.72 -3.43
N ALA A 21 11.25 -3.03 -3.62
CA ALA A 21 11.05 -4.02 -2.56
C ALA A 21 11.97 -3.82 -1.35
N TYR A 22 13.18 -3.27 -1.55
CA TYR A 22 14.15 -3.01 -0.48
C TYR A 22 13.76 -1.82 0.42
N THR A 23 12.80 -1.00 -0.01
CA THR A 23 12.25 0.15 0.75
C THR A 23 10.73 0.14 0.68
N PRO A 24 10.05 -0.82 1.35
CA PRO A 24 8.61 -1.08 1.17
C PRO A 24 7.70 0.08 1.61
N LEU A 25 8.21 0.99 2.45
CA LEU A 25 7.53 2.21 2.89
C LEU A 25 7.86 3.45 2.06
N SER A 26 8.71 3.36 1.04
CA SER A 26 9.00 4.52 0.20
C SER A 26 7.83 4.81 -0.73
N GLY A 27 7.51 6.10 -0.89
CA GLY A 27 6.60 6.60 -1.92
C GLY A 27 7.33 7.05 -3.19
N ALA A 28 8.64 6.80 -3.34
CA ALA A 28 9.46 7.32 -4.43
C ALA A 28 8.95 6.92 -5.83
N GLY A 29 8.40 5.70 -5.98
CA GLY A 29 7.77 5.27 -7.22
C GLY A 29 6.56 6.14 -7.59
N ALA A 30 5.70 6.42 -6.61
CA ALA A 30 4.54 7.31 -6.78
C ALA A 30 4.97 8.76 -7.01
N ALA A 31 6.01 9.26 -6.34
CA ALA A 31 6.55 10.60 -6.60
C ALA A 31 7.12 10.72 -8.02
N LYS A 32 7.80 9.68 -8.52
CA LYS A 32 8.38 9.71 -9.86
C LYS A 32 7.33 9.76 -10.96
N ALA A 33 6.26 8.98 -10.84
CA ALA A 33 5.21 8.90 -11.87
C ALA A 33 4.07 9.89 -11.66
N GLY A 34 3.82 10.30 -10.41
CA GLY A 34 2.51 10.82 -10.00
C GLY A 34 1.46 9.72 -9.95
N GLY A 35 0.25 10.07 -9.53
CA GLY A 35 -0.88 9.16 -9.48
C GLY A 35 -2.19 9.88 -9.25
N ARG A 36 -3.28 9.12 -9.10
CA ARG A 36 -4.63 9.68 -8.92
C ARG A 36 -4.74 10.64 -7.72
N PHE A 37 -3.90 10.46 -6.69
CA PHE A 37 -3.98 11.16 -5.41
C PHE A 37 -2.67 11.85 -5.02
N ASN A 38 -1.66 11.86 -5.90
CA ASN A 38 -0.40 12.54 -5.67
C ASN A 38 0.14 13.14 -6.97
N ARG A 39 0.70 14.36 -6.87
CA ARG A 39 1.39 14.99 -8.01
C ARG A 39 2.81 14.40 -8.14
N PRO A 40 3.42 14.45 -9.34
CA PRO A 40 4.84 14.16 -9.48
C PRO A 40 5.68 14.99 -8.50
N GLY A 41 6.71 14.38 -7.92
CA GLY A 41 7.55 14.94 -6.86
C GLY A 41 6.99 14.75 -5.44
N ILE A 42 5.73 14.32 -5.29
CA ILE A 42 5.11 14.07 -3.97
C ILE A 42 5.02 12.57 -3.72
N GLU A 43 5.67 12.11 -2.66
CA GLU A 43 5.58 10.71 -2.24
C GLU A 43 4.20 10.36 -1.71
N ALA A 44 3.73 9.16 -2.07
CA ALA A 44 2.49 8.58 -1.56
C ALA A 44 2.58 7.05 -1.52
N LEU A 45 1.85 6.47 -0.57
CA LEU A 45 1.64 5.04 -0.41
C LEU A 45 0.21 4.73 -0.82
N TYR A 46 0.08 3.93 -1.89
CA TYR A 46 -1.19 3.38 -2.35
C TYR A 46 -1.46 2.06 -1.65
N LEU A 47 -2.55 2.02 -0.87
CA LEU A 47 -2.92 0.91 -0.01
C LEU A 47 -4.37 0.50 -0.29
N ALA A 48 -4.67 -0.78 -0.15
CA ALA A 48 -6.03 -1.31 -0.23
C ALA A 48 -6.43 -2.00 1.08
N LEU A 49 -7.74 -2.06 1.34
CA LEU A 49 -8.31 -2.84 2.44
C LEU A 49 -8.34 -4.34 2.17
N GLU A 50 -8.33 -4.71 0.89
CA GLU A 50 -8.41 -6.09 0.41
C GLU A 50 -7.21 -6.39 -0.50
N LEU A 51 -6.76 -7.64 -0.45
CA LEU A 51 -5.59 -8.11 -1.18
C LEU A 51 -5.84 -8.08 -2.69
N GLU A 52 -7.01 -8.57 -3.09
CA GLU A 52 -7.49 -8.66 -4.47
C GLU A 52 -7.57 -7.27 -5.09
N THR A 53 -8.05 -6.29 -4.32
CA THR A 53 -8.08 -4.88 -4.72
C THR A 53 -6.67 -4.35 -4.97
N ALA A 54 -5.70 -4.60 -4.09
CA ALA A 54 -4.32 -4.15 -4.30
C ALA A 54 -3.70 -4.73 -5.58
N VAL A 55 -3.98 -6.00 -5.87
CA VAL A 55 -3.49 -6.69 -7.07
C VAL A 55 -4.17 -6.14 -8.32
N ALA A 56 -5.50 -6.00 -8.31
CA ALA A 56 -6.27 -5.48 -9.44
C ALA A 56 -5.85 -4.05 -9.81
N GLU A 57 -5.65 -3.19 -8.81
CA GLU A 57 -5.20 -1.82 -9.01
C GLU A 57 -3.75 -1.71 -9.49
N TYR A 58 -2.89 -2.68 -9.14
CA TYR A 58 -1.54 -2.75 -9.69
C TYR A 58 -1.52 -3.23 -11.14
N GLN A 59 -2.36 -4.21 -11.49
CA GLN A 59 -2.51 -4.68 -12.86
C GLN A 59 -3.12 -3.59 -13.77
N GLN A 60 -4.05 -2.80 -13.26
CA GLN A 60 -4.81 -1.82 -14.03
C GLN A 60 -5.41 -2.43 -15.31
N MET A 61 -5.16 -1.82 -16.47
CA MET A 61 -5.61 -2.30 -17.77
C MET A 61 -4.58 -3.20 -18.46
N LEU A 62 -3.53 -3.64 -17.76
CA LEU A 62 -2.54 -4.54 -18.34
C LEU A 62 -3.18 -5.91 -18.59
N PRO A 63 -2.88 -6.54 -19.74
CA PRO A 63 -3.49 -7.81 -20.13
C PRO A 63 -3.03 -8.99 -19.26
N HIS A 64 -1.94 -8.84 -18.52
CA HIS A 64 -1.44 -9.81 -17.55
C HIS A 64 -0.91 -9.08 -16.33
N LEU A 65 -0.88 -9.77 -15.19
CA LEU A 65 -0.29 -9.28 -13.96
C LEU A 65 1.23 -9.21 -14.10
N PRO A 66 1.87 -8.02 -14.10
CA PRO A 66 3.32 -7.95 -14.11
C PRO A 66 3.89 -8.40 -12.75
N PRO A 67 5.18 -8.75 -12.68
CA PRO A 67 5.82 -9.09 -11.42
C PRO A 67 5.59 -7.99 -10.37
N LEU A 68 5.16 -8.42 -9.19
CA LEU A 68 4.88 -7.55 -8.05
C LEU A 68 5.32 -8.22 -6.76
N MET A 69 5.61 -7.41 -5.78
CA MET A 69 5.79 -7.83 -4.39
C MET A 69 4.58 -7.33 -3.60
N LEU A 70 3.89 -8.27 -2.96
CA LEU A 70 2.71 -7.98 -2.17
C LEU A 70 3.09 -7.95 -0.69
N CYS A 71 2.66 -6.91 0.01
CA CYS A 71 2.90 -6.75 1.44
C CYS A 71 1.61 -6.37 2.17
N SER A 72 1.43 -6.91 3.37
CA SER A 72 0.47 -6.41 4.34
C SER A 72 1.13 -5.42 5.29
N TYR A 73 0.36 -4.47 5.79
CA TYR A 73 0.78 -3.43 6.73
C TYR A 73 -0.28 -3.30 7.81
N VAL A 74 0.13 -3.29 9.07
CA VAL A 74 -0.74 -2.87 10.16
C VAL A 74 -0.52 -1.38 10.38
N ALA A 75 -1.59 -0.60 10.27
CA ALA A 75 -1.51 0.86 10.30
C ALA A 75 -2.54 1.47 11.24
N GLU A 76 -2.14 2.56 11.89
CA GLU A 76 -3.04 3.51 12.53
C GLU A 76 -3.14 4.73 11.62
N LEU A 77 -4.24 4.83 10.86
CA LEU A 77 -4.46 5.92 9.92
C LEU A 77 -5.18 7.08 10.60
N GLY A 78 -4.79 8.33 10.33
CA GLY A 78 -5.52 9.52 10.76
C GLY A 78 -6.92 9.66 10.12
N PRO A 79 -7.60 10.80 10.27
CA PRO A 79 -8.82 11.08 9.51
C PRO A 79 -8.56 10.98 8.01
N LEU A 80 -9.39 10.23 7.30
CA LEU A 80 -9.31 10.06 5.85
C LEU A 80 -10.46 10.80 5.18
N VAL A 81 -10.20 11.29 3.97
CA VAL A 81 -11.26 11.78 3.08
C VAL A 81 -11.83 10.59 2.34
N ASP A 82 -13.12 10.33 2.52
CA ASP A 82 -13.82 9.33 1.74
C ASP A 82 -14.17 9.90 0.36
N VAL A 83 -13.67 9.26 -0.69
CA VAL A 83 -13.94 9.61 -2.09
C VAL A 83 -14.59 8.45 -2.87
N GLY A 84 -15.09 7.42 -2.17
CA GLY A 84 -15.83 6.30 -2.77
C GLY A 84 -15.00 5.39 -3.68
N VAL A 85 -13.69 5.29 -3.42
CA VAL A 85 -12.76 4.46 -4.20
C VAL A 85 -12.11 3.40 -3.31
N PRO A 86 -11.70 2.26 -3.87
CA PRO A 86 -11.19 1.14 -3.08
C PRO A 86 -9.71 1.31 -2.66
N LEU A 87 -9.02 2.38 -3.14
CA LEU A 87 -7.65 2.71 -2.77
C LEU A 87 -7.57 3.87 -1.78
N ILE A 88 -6.71 3.68 -0.78
CA ILE A 88 -6.32 4.69 0.18
C ILE A 88 -4.93 5.19 -0.18
N SER A 89 -4.76 6.50 -0.35
CA SER A 89 -3.46 7.15 -0.52
C SER A 89 -3.06 7.84 0.76
N VAL A 90 -1.91 7.47 1.33
CA VAL A 90 -1.37 8.10 2.54
C VAL A 90 0.09 8.51 2.34
N GLN A 91 0.48 9.63 2.94
CA GLN A 91 1.87 10.11 2.83
C GLN A 91 2.81 9.38 3.79
N LYS A 92 2.28 8.81 4.87
CA LYS A 92 3.07 8.13 5.89
C LYS A 92 2.23 7.04 6.55
N VAL A 93 2.81 5.85 6.66
CA VAL A 93 2.33 4.79 7.55
C VAL A 93 3.43 4.55 8.57
N THR A 94 3.06 4.53 9.85
CA THR A 94 3.95 4.07 10.91
C THR A 94 3.78 2.57 11.02
N LEU A 95 4.87 1.83 10.86
CA LEU A 95 4.89 0.40 11.12
C LEU A 95 4.91 0.20 12.62
N ARG A 96 3.79 -0.24 13.18
CA ARG A 96 3.84 -1.01 14.42
C ARG A 96 3.85 -2.48 13.99
N ASP A 97 4.96 -3.12 14.30
CA ASP A 97 5.15 -4.57 14.25
C ASP A 97 5.10 -5.20 12.85
N PHE A 98 6.14 -4.98 12.05
CA PHE A 98 6.59 -6.04 11.15
C PHE A 98 7.30 -7.10 11.98
N LEU A 99 6.54 -8.06 12.51
CA LEU A 99 7.07 -9.41 12.67
C LEU A 99 7.16 -10.00 11.26
N TYR A 100 8.21 -9.65 10.51
CA TYR A 100 8.53 -10.42 9.32
C TYR A 100 9.00 -11.81 9.78
N PRO A 101 8.39 -12.90 9.28
CA PRO A 101 8.67 -14.28 9.68
C PRO A 101 9.97 -14.79 9.03
N PHE A 102 11.10 -14.16 9.31
CA PHE A 102 12.39 -14.85 9.14
C PHE A 102 12.59 -15.98 10.17
N ASP A 103 11.69 -16.09 11.17
CA ASP A 103 11.60 -17.23 12.09
C ASP A 103 11.04 -18.51 11.47
N TYR A 104 10.68 -18.53 10.18
CA TYR A 104 10.27 -19.75 9.46
C TYR A 104 11.41 -20.45 8.69
N ILE A 105 12.67 -20.11 8.94
CA ILE A 105 13.83 -20.94 8.55
C ILE A 105 14.25 -21.75 9.77
N GLY A 106 13.38 -22.68 10.16
CA GLY A 106 13.53 -23.45 11.39
C GLY A 106 12.73 -24.74 11.35
N LYS A 107 12.98 -25.57 10.32
CA LYS A 107 12.93 -27.05 10.33
C LYS A 107 13.09 -27.57 8.89
N ILE A 108 14.31 -28.03 8.62
CA ILE A 108 14.61 -29.00 7.56
C ILE A 108 13.99 -30.34 7.97
#